data_AF-A0A0N9HVH1-F1
#
_entry.id   AF-A0A0N9HVH1-F1
#
_cell.length_a   1.000
_cell.length_b   1.000
_cell.length_c   1.000
_cell.angle_alpha   90.00
_cell.angle_beta   90.00
_cell.angle_gamma   90.00
#
_symmetry.space_group_name_H-M   'P 1'
#
loop_
_entity.id
_entity.type
_entity.pdbx_description
1 polymer ?
#
loop_
_entity_poly.entity_id
_entity_poly.type
_entity_poly.pdbx_seq_one_letter_code
_entity_poly.pdbx_strand_id
1 'polypeptide(L)'
;MTTDTLAATAGWLPATVVYADRPAIALPGEATPAAGLVITPHTDTAVRRYTGLWSVIHTGTGYHVGPYAVPLVYAREAVRLLADTATDWTESGRVLADTARGLGRVVGDIRDRVLFAWDEGIPTWWGRDSWTHARPAWSVHFADGGDHREDTWTSLVDWLTDYHTLAETTAPLYGGITTITREPAATWRLTCAAPLCDTNILGDRSPAVLAENDEDGGVYEMRYPDRRATARDALALGWRRHDRAHWTCPVCATAHAAAPVDFYGW
;
A
#
# COMPACT_ATOMS: atom_id res chain seq x y z
N MET A 1 -11.60 33.19 28.67
CA MET A 1 -10.56 32.77 27.71
C MET A 1 -11.23 32.74 26.36
N THR A 2 -11.00 33.76 25.52
CA THR A 2 -11.65 33.94 24.23
C THR A 2 -10.91 33.13 23.19
N THR A 3 -11.59 32.16 22.58
CA THR A 3 -11.06 31.40 21.44
C THR A 3 -11.14 32.31 20.21
N ASP A 4 -10.00 32.81 19.73
CA ASP A 4 -9.94 33.53 18.46
C ASP A 4 -10.20 32.54 17.32
N THR A 5 -11.38 32.62 16.73
CA THR A 5 -11.76 31.83 15.55
C THR A 5 -11.40 32.64 14.31
N LEU A 6 -10.35 32.22 13.59
CA LEU A 6 -10.05 32.76 12.26
C LEU A 6 -11.19 32.40 11.30
N ALA A 7 -11.73 33.40 10.59
CA ALA A 7 -12.77 33.18 9.59
C ALA A 7 -12.23 32.30 8.44
N ALA A 8 -12.95 31.23 8.11
CA ALA A 8 -12.58 30.30 7.05
C ALA A 8 -12.58 31.02 5.69
N THR A 9 -11.45 30.99 4.99
CA THR A 9 -11.37 31.36 3.57
C THR A 9 -12.04 30.24 2.75
N ALA A 10 -12.71 30.58 1.64
CA ALA A 10 -13.40 29.59 0.80
C ALA A 10 -12.50 28.38 0.49
N GLY A 11 -12.95 27.16 0.84
CA GLY A 11 -12.22 25.91 0.65
C GLY A 11 -11.47 25.38 1.89
N TRP A 12 -11.35 26.15 2.97
CA TRP A 12 -10.76 25.70 4.23
C TRP A 12 -11.85 25.31 5.24
N LEU A 13 -11.69 24.16 5.88
CA LEU A 13 -12.58 23.65 6.92
C LEU A 13 -11.97 23.97 8.30
N PRO A 14 -12.76 24.44 9.28
CA PRO A 14 -12.26 24.58 10.63
C PRO A 14 -11.93 23.19 11.21
N ALA A 15 -10.76 23.06 11.82
CA ALA A 15 -10.31 21.82 12.44
C ALA A 15 -9.76 22.11 13.84
N THR A 16 -10.15 21.30 14.81
CA THR A 16 -9.65 21.41 16.18
C THR A 16 -8.56 20.37 16.37
N VAL A 17 -7.31 20.79 16.58
CA VAL A 17 -6.21 19.87 16.86
C VAL A 17 -6.11 19.63 18.36
N VAL A 18 -6.10 18.37 18.76
CA VAL A 18 -6.06 17.93 20.17
C VAL A 18 -4.66 17.42 20.51
N TYR A 19 -4.12 17.94 21.60
CA TYR A 19 -2.84 17.51 22.19
C TYR A 19 -3.11 16.94 23.59
N ALA A 20 -2.32 15.96 24.01
CA ALA A 20 -2.55 15.25 25.28
C ALA A 20 -2.35 16.13 26.52
N ASP A 21 -1.43 17.08 26.46
CA ASP A 21 -0.96 17.89 27.59
C ASP A 21 -1.34 19.37 27.48
N ARG A 22 -2.13 19.78 26.47
CA ARG A 22 -2.36 21.20 26.13
C ARG A 22 -3.77 21.48 25.64
N PRO A 23 -4.23 22.75 25.75
CA PRO A 23 -5.50 23.16 25.16
C PRO A 23 -5.54 22.88 23.66
N ALA A 24 -6.70 22.45 23.18
CA ALA A 24 -6.93 22.26 21.76
C ALA A 24 -6.80 23.58 20.99
N ILE A 25 -6.37 23.49 19.73
CA ILE A 25 -6.13 24.67 18.88
C ILE A 25 -7.03 24.56 17.65
N ALA A 26 -7.80 25.62 17.38
CA ALA A 26 -8.56 25.73 16.14
C ALA A 26 -7.63 26.22 15.02
N LEU A 27 -7.55 25.46 13.93
CA LEU A 27 -6.74 25.76 12.75
C LEU A 27 -7.59 25.63 11.48
N PRO A 28 -7.30 26.42 10.43
CA PRO A 28 -7.84 26.15 9.11
C PRO A 28 -7.23 24.84 8.56
N GLY A 29 -8.07 23.96 8.04
CA GLY A 29 -7.68 22.71 7.40
C GLY A 29 -8.07 22.68 5.91
N GLU A 30 -7.15 22.25 5.06
CA GLU A 30 -7.42 21.98 3.65
C GLU A 30 -8.30 20.73 3.57
N ALA A 31 -9.42 20.82 2.84
CA ALA A 31 -10.29 19.68 2.59
C ALA A 31 -9.58 18.62 1.74
N THR A 32 -9.91 17.35 1.94
CA THR A 32 -9.21 16.24 1.30
C THR A 32 -10.19 15.27 0.62
N PRO A 33 -9.69 14.38 -0.26
CA PRO A 33 -10.53 13.33 -0.85
C PRO A 33 -11.09 12.33 0.17
N ALA A 34 -10.45 12.17 1.33
CA ALA A 34 -10.94 11.34 2.44
C ALA A 34 -11.84 12.18 3.36
N ALA A 35 -13.16 12.06 3.19
CA ALA A 35 -14.11 12.77 4.05
C ALA A 35 -13.84 12.43 5.53
N GLY A 36 -13.70 13.46 6.38
CA GLY A 36 -13.32 13.30 7.78
C GLY A 36 -11.82 13.48 8.07
N LEU A 37 -10.99 13.63 7.03
CA LEU A 37 -9.60 14.07 7.15
C LEU A 37 -9.40 15.46 6.57
N VAL A 38 -8.55 16.26 7.22
CA VAL A 38 -8.12 17.59 6.78
C VAL A 38 -6.61 17.75 6.93
N ILE A 39 -5.99 18.60 6.11
CA ILE A 39 -4.57 18.94 6.24
C ILE A 39 -4.45 20.31 6.91
N THR A 40 -3.86 20.37 8.10
CA THR A 40 -3.69 21.62 8.86
C THR A 40 -2.22 22.05 8.91
N PRO A 41 -1.95 23.36 9.06
CA PRO A 41 -0.61 23.84 9.36
C PRO A 41 -0.12 23.22 10.67
N HIS A 42 1.06 22.59 10.65
CA HIS A 42 1.68 22.10 11.89
C HIS A 42 2.20 23.30 12.68
N THR A 43 1.76 23.39 13.94
CA THR A 43 2.16 24.44 14.86
C THR A 43 3.06 23.87 15.94
N ASP A 44 4.19 24.52 16.18
CA ASP A 44 4.99 24.26 17.37
C ASP A 44 4.16 24.67 18.57
N THR A 45 3.82 23.69 19.40
CA THR A 45 2.91 23.88 20.51
C THR A 45 3.52 24.65 21.68
N ALA A 46 4.85 24.78 21.75
CA ALA A 46 5.54 25.54 22.80
C ALA A 46 5.51 27.03 22.46
N VAL A 47 5.77 27.39 21.20
CA VAL A 47 5.78 28.80 20.76
C VAL A 47 4.50 29.25 20.05
N ARG A 48 3.56 28.34 19.79
CA ARG A 48 2.31 28.54 19.03
C ARG A 48 2.55 29.18 17.67
N ARG A 49 3.59 28.73 16.96
CA ARG A 49 3.95 29.24 15.63
C ARG A 49 3.88 28.15 14.60
N TYR A 50 3.45 28.53 13.39
CA TYR A 50 3.56 27.66 12.22
C TYR A 50 5.02 27.26 11.99
N THR A 51 5.24 25.98 11.74
CA THR A 51 6.59 25.40 11.60
C THR A 51 7.09 25.34 10.16
N GLY A 52 6.27 25.74 9.18
CA GLY A 52 6.56 25.48 7.76
C GLY A 52 6.10 24.10 7.27
N LEU A 53 5.57 23.27 8.17
CA LEU A 53 5.18 21.88 7.91
C LEU A 53 3.68 21.69 8.11
N TRP A 54 3.16 20.54 7.70
CA TRP A 54 1.73 20.24 7.65
C TRP A 54 1.43 18.93 8.36
N SER A 55 0.19 18.76 8.81
CA SER A 55 -0.28 17.55 9.50
C SER A 55 -1.63 17.14 8.98
N VAL A 56 -1.88 15.83 8.95
CA VAL A 56 -3.19 15.27 8.64
C VAL A 56 -3.95 15.06 9.95
N ILE A 57 -5.15 15.61 10.05
CA ILE A 57 -5.98 15.60 11.25
C ILE A 57 -7.31 14.93 10.94
N HIS A 58 -7.74 14.04 11.83
CA HIS A 58 -9.10 13.51 11.80
C HIS A 58 -10.06 14.52 12.42
N THR A 59 -11.04 15.00 11.66
CA THR A 59 -11.92 16.10 12.08
C THR A 59 -12.82 15.72 13.26
N GLY A 60 -13.22 14.45 13.36
CA GLY A 60 -14.09 13.97 14.44
C GLY A 60 -13.40 13.89 15.81
N THR A 61 -12.09 13.68 15.86
CA THR A 61 -11.33 13.54 17.12
C THR A 61 -10.34 14.67 17.38
N GLY A 62 -9.93 15.37 16.32
CA GLY A 62 -8.84 16.33 16.37
C GLY A 62 -7.44 15.73 16.49
N TYR A 63 -7.32 14.40 16.45
CA TYR A 63 -6.02 13.74 16.52
C TYR A 63 -5.33 13.67 15.16
N HIS A 64 -4.01 13.61 15.22
CA HIS A 64 -3.18 13.37 14.05
C HIS A 64 -3.40 11.96 13.50
N VAL A 65 -3.44 11.84 12.18
CA VAL A 65 -3.51 10.57 11.46
C VAL A 65 -2.32 10.48 10.51
N GLY A 66 -1.36 9.60 10.81
CA GLY A 66 -0.19 9.40 9.96
C GLY A 66 1.00 10.31 10.33
N PRO A 67 1.70 10.92 9.36
CA PRO A 67 2.91 11.68 9.63
C PRO A 67 2.65 13.02 10.32
N TYR A 68 3.45 13.26 11.36
CA TYR A 68 3.50 14.52 12.09
C TYR A 68 4.48 15.44 11.36
N ALA A 69 4.01 16.63 10.99
CA ALA A 69 4.85 17.70 10.45
C ALA A 69 5.68 17.30 9.21
N VAL A 70 5.05 17.20 8.04
CA VAL A 70 5.72 16.96 6.75
C VAL A 70 5.46 18.10 5.76
N PRO A 71 6.25 18.27 4.68
CA PRO A 71 5.93 19.24 3.63
C PRO A 71 4.55 18.97 3.03
N LEU A 72 3.86 20.02 2.55
CA LEU A 72 2.47 19.92 2.09
C LEU A 72 2.23 18.85 1.02
N VAL A 73 3.20 18.67 0.11
CA VAL A 73 3.12 17.64 -0.94
C VAL A 73 3.01 16.23 -0.34
N TYR A 74 3.82 15.92 0.67
CA TYR A 74 3.82 14.64 1.37
C TYR A 74 2.57 14.46 2.23
N ALA A 75 2.05 15.53 2.85
CA ALA A 75 0.76 15.48 3.55
C ALA A 75 -0.38 15.13 2.59
N ARG A 76 -0.42 15.74 1.41
CA ARG A 76 -1.42 15.43 0.37
C ARG A 76 -1.32 14.00 -0.15
N GLU A 77 -0.10 13.50 -0.33
CA GLU A 77 0.14 12.09 -0.71
C GLU A 77 -0.28 11.11 0.40
N ALA A 78 0.02 11.42 1.66
CA ALA A 78 -0.44 10.65 2.81
C ALA A 78 -1.96 10.53 2.85
N VAL A 79 -2.68 11.65 2.63
CA VAL A 79 -4.16 11.62 2.64
C VAL A 79 -4.73 10.83 1.47
N ARG A 80 -4.12 10.88 0.28
CA ARG A 80 -4.54 9.99 -0.81
C ARG A 80 -4.45 8.54 -0.38
N LEU A 81 -3.29 8.10 0.14
CA LEU A 81 -3.11 6.74 0.64
C LEU A 81 -4.12 6.35 1.73
N LEU A 82 -4.47 7.28 2.61
CA LEU A 82 -5.50 7.07 3.64
C LEU A 82 -6.91 6.98 3.07
N ALA A 83 -7.22 7.72 1.99
CA ALA A 83 -8.52 7.64 1.33
C ALA A 83 -8.81 6.24 0.76
N ASP A 84 -7.75 5.52 0.38
CA ASP A 84 -7.88 4.23 -0.29
C ASP A 84 -7.97 3.03 0.66
N THR A 85 -7.85 3.23 1.99
CA THR A 85 -7.89 2.13 2.98
C THR A 85 -9.28 1.56 3.22
N ALA A 86 -10.28 1.90 2.39
CA ALA A 86 -11.70 1.59 2.56
C ALA A 86 -12.26 1.95 3.96
N THR A 87 -11.58 2.86 4.67
CA THR A 87 -11.96 3.31 6.01
C THR A 87 -12.90 4.50 5.88
N ASP A 88 -14.05 4.44 6.53
CA ASP A 88 -14.91 5.62 6.67
C ASP A 88 -14.34 6.55 7.73
N TRP A 89 -13.57 7.54 7.28
CA TRP A 89 -12.95 8.53 8.14
C TRP A 89 -13.94 9.56 8.72
N THR A 90 -15.23 9.48 8.40
CA THR A 90 -16.26 10.33 9.04
C THR A 90 -16.76 9.74 10.36
N GLU A 91 -16.44 8.48 10.64
CA GLU A 91 -16.81 7.79 11.87
C GLU A 91 -16.17 8.39 13.11
N SER A 92 -16.83 8.19 14.25
CA SER A 92 -16.27 8.66 15.53
C SER A 92 -14.95 7.97 15.86
N GLY A 93 -14.05 8.64 16.58
CA GLY A 93 -12.78 8.03 17.01
C GLY A 93 -12.93 6.75 17.81
N ARG A 94 -14.04 6.61 18.55
CA ARG A 94 -14.36 5.38 19.29
C ARG A 94 -14.70 4.25 18.33
N VAL A 95 -15.53 4.50 17.32
CA VAL A 95 -15.85 3.52 16.27
C VAL A 95 -14.58 3.14 15.52
N LEU A 96 -13.78 4.11 15.08
CA LEU A 96 -12.48 3.83 14.45
C LEU A 96 -11.53 3.02 15.35
N ALA A 97 -11.54 3.23 16.67
CA ALA A 97 -10.74 2.42 17.59
C ALA A 97 -11.29 0.98 17.77
N ASP A 98 -12.61 0.84 17.83
CA ASP A 98 -13.31 -0.42 18.11
C ASP A 98 -13.40 -1.33 16.86
N THR A 99 -13.64 -0.74 15.68
CA THR A 99 -13.81 -1.47 14.41
C THR A 99 -12.48 -1.92 13.81
N ALA A 100 -11.38 -1.25 14.17
CA ALA A 100 -10.21 -1.26 13.34
C ALA A 100 -9.03 -2.03 13.95
N ARG A 101 -9.20 -3.35 14.10
CA ARG A 101 -8.04 -4.25 14.23
C ARG A 101 -7.16 -4.06 12.99
N GLY A 102 -6.03 -3.37 13.17
CA GLY A 102 -5.06 -3.14 12.11
C GLY A 102 -5.04 -1.74 11.51
N LEU A 103 -6.00 -0.84 11.78
CA LEU A 103 -5.93 0.53 11.26
C LEU A 103 -4.74 1.30 11.82
N GLY A 104 -4.43 1.12 13.11
CA GLY A 104 -3.19 1.67 13.68
C GLY A 104 -1.93 1.19 12.96
N ARG A 105 -1.93 -0.06 12.47
CA ARG A 105 -0.84 -0.61 11.65
C ARG A 105 -0.81 0.05 10.27
N VAL A 106 -1.95 0.11 9.57
CA VAL A 106 -2.04 0.73 8.24
C VAL A 106 -1.65 2.21 8.28
N VAL A 107 -2.12 2.97 9.27
CA VAL A 107 -1.74 4.37 9.48
C VAL A 107 -0.25 4.49 9.79
N GLY A 108 0.30 3.57 10.59
CA GLY A 108 1.74 3.47 10.86
C GLY A 108 2.55 3.20 9.60
N ASP A 109 2.13 2.24 8.77
CA ASP A 109 2.80 1.88 7.52
C ASP A 109 2.78 3.05 6.52
N ILE A 110 1.64 3.75 6.39
CA ILE A 110 1.53 4.97 5.56
C ILE A 110 2.44 6.06 6.10
N ARG A 111 2.46 6.28 7.42
CA ARG A 111 3.36 7.26 8.05
C ARG A 111 4.80 6.98 7.71
N ASP A 112 5.27 5.77 7.99
CA ASP A 112 6.67 5.39 7.84
C ASP A 112 7.07 5.48 6.35
N ARG A 113 6.17 5.12 5.42
CA ARG A 113 6.35 5.30 3.97
C ARG A 113 6.52 6.77 3.58
N VAL A 114 5.69 7.67 4.11
CA VAL A 114 5.75 9.11 3.81
C VAL A 114 7.03 9.73 4.34
N LEU A 115 7.40 9.39 5.58
CA LEU A 115 8.63 9.89 6.19
C LEU A 115 9.87 9.42 5.43
N PHE A 116 9.93 8.13 5.07
CA PHE A 116 11.00 7.60 4.24
C PHE A 116 11.11 8.32 2.89
N ALA A 117 9.98 8.51 2.20
CA ALA A 117 9.96 9.18 0.91
C ALA A 117 10.42 10.65 1.02
N TRP A 118 10.00 11.34 2.08
CA TRP A 118 10.45 12.69 2.38
C TRP A 118 11.96 12.75 2.65
N ASP A 119 12.49 11.87 3.49
CA ASP A 119 13.92 11.82 3.83
C ASP A 119 14.79 11.55 2.58
N GLU A 120 14.31 10.71 1.67
CA GLU A 120 14.99 10.39 0.41
C GLU A 120 14.72 11.42 -0.71
N GLY A 121 13.84 12.39 -0.50
CA GLY A 121 13.48 13.40 -1.50
C GLY A 121 12.76 12.83 -2.72
N ILE A 122 12.03 11.73 -2.55
CA ILE A 122 11.27 11.03 -3.58
C ILE A 122 9.77 11.11 -3.28
N PRO A 123 8.87 11.09 -4.28
CA PRO A 123 7.44 11.00 -4.00
C PRO A 123 7.06 9.79 -3.14
N THR A 124 6.05 9.91 -2.27
CA THR A 124 5.57 8.83 -1.38
C THR A 124 5.17 7.57 -2.14
N TRP A 125 4.74 7.72 -3.39
CA TRP A 125 4.41 6.61 -4.27
C TRP A 125 5.59 5.67 -4.54
N TRP A 126 6.83 6.07 -4.26
CA TRP A 126 8.01 5.19 -4.29
C TRP A 126 8.26 4.43 -2.99
N GLY A 127 7.72 4.82 -1.85
CA GLY A 127 8.20 4.31 -0.54
C GLY A 127 7.94 2.82 -0.22
N ARG A 128 7.53 1.98 -1.18
CA ARG A 128 7.47 0.53 -1.01
C ARG A 128 8.48 -0.15 -1.92
N ASP A 129 9.45 -0.82 -1.29
CA ASP A 129 10.37 -1.73 -1.97
C ASP A 129 9.62 -2.77 -2.79
N SER A 130 10.03 -2.94 -4.04
CA SER A 130 9.50 -3.99 -4.89
C SER A 130 10.03 -5.38 -4.54
N TRP A 131 11.16 -5.43 -3.83
CA TRP A 131 11.83 -6.68 -3.50
C TRP A 131 11.34 -7.24 -2.17
N THR A 132 10.60 -8.33 -2.21
CA THR A 132 10.22 -9.06 -0.99
C THR A 132 10.94 -10.41 -0.96
N HIS A 133 11.45 -10.76 0.21
CA HIS A 133 11.97 -12.11 0.47
C HIS A 133 10.80 -13.02 0.83
N ALA A 134 10.42 -13.90 -0.09
CA ALA A 134 9.39 -14.90 0.13
C ALA A 134 9.97 -16.07 0.93
N ARG A 135 9.23 -16.54 1.93
CA ARG A 135 9.61 -17.74 2.68
C ARG A 135 9.56 -18.96 1.74
N PRO A 136 10.30 -20.05 2.05
CA PRO A 136 10.20 -21.26 1.26
C PRO A 136 8.75 -21.76 1.25
N ALA A 137 8.16 -21.82 0.06
CA ALA A 137 6.76 -22.20 -0.13
C ALA A 137 6.58 -23.72 -0.05
N TRP A 138 5.33 -24.14 0.06
CA TRP A 138 4.92 -25.51 -0.22
C TRP A 138 4.56 -25.63 -1.69
N SER A 139 5.13 -26.62 -2.37
CA SER A 139 4.82 -26.95 -3.77
C SER A 139 4.00 -28.22 -3.84
N VAL A 140 2.89 -28.17 -4.57
CA VAL A 140 2.04 -29.32 -4.90
C VAL A 140 2.28 -29.65 -6.36
N HIS A 141 2.66 -30.88 -6.66
CA HIS A 141 2.91 -31.35 -8.02
C HIS A 141 1.80 -32.30 -8.46
N PHE A 142 1.25 -32.09 -9.65
CA PHE A 142 0.16 -32.89 -10.20
C PHE A 142 0.65 -33.89 -11.25
N ALA A 143 -0.14 -34.93 -11.51
CA ALA A 143 0.23 -36.00 -12.44
C ALA A 143 0.22 -35.57 -13.91
N ASP A 144 -0.47 -34.48 -14.23
CA ASP A 144 -0.52 -33.85 -15.55
C ASP A 144 0.69 -32.92 -15.81
N GLY A 145 1.55 -32.71 -14.81
CA GLY A 145 2.73 -31.85 -14.91
C GLY A 145 2.52 -30.44 -14.37
N GLY A 146 1.32 -30.08 -13.92
CA GLY A 146 1.08 -28.79 -13.26
C GLY A 146 1.78 -28.68 -11.90
N ASP A 147 1.96 -27.44 -11.44
CA ASP A 147 2.37 -27.13 -10.07
C ASP A 147 1.50 -26.04 -9.43
N HIS A 148 1.30 -26.14 -8.11
CA HIS A 148 0.65 -25.12 -7.30
C HIS A 148 1.52 -24.77 -6.10
N ARG A 149 1.49 -23.52 -5.63
CA ARG A 149 2.35 -23.06 -4.52
C ARG A 149 1.58 -22.30 -3.46
N GLU A 150 1.95 -22.53 -2.20
CA GLU A 150 1.36 -21.89 -1.04
C GLU A 150 2.42 -21.43 -0.03
N ASP A 151 2.32 -20.19 0.44
CA ASP A 151 3.32 -19.57 1.32
C ASP A 151 3.32 -20.14 2.74
N THR A 152 2.18 -20.67 3.17
CA THR A 152 1.98 -21.16 4.52
C THR A 152 1.36 -22.55 4.51
N TRP A 153 1.65 -23.32 5.56
CA TRP A 153 1.00 -24.63 5.73
C TRP A 153 -0.52 -24.51 5.85
N THR A 154 -1.00 -23.45 6.51
CA THR A 154 -2.44 -23.19 6.64
C THR A 154 -3.08 -22.97 5.28
N SER A 155 -2.52 -22.07 4.45
CA SER A 155 -3.01 -21.82 3.09
C SER A 155 -2.99 -23.08 2.22
N LEU A 156 -1.94 -23.92 2.36
CA LEU A 156 -1.89 -25.22 1.70
C LEU A 156 -3.03 -26.15 2.12
N VAL A 157 -3.31 -26.27 3.42
CA VAL A 157 -4.39 -27.13 3.92
C VAL A 157 -5.76 -26.62 3.47
N ASP A 158 -5.97 -25.31 3.50
CA ASP A 158 -7.20 -24.68 3.04
C ASP A 158 -7.41 -24.96 1.54
N TRP A 159 -6.38 -24.72 0.73
CA TRP A 159 -6.40 -25.00 -0.70
C TRP A 159 -6.62 -26.49 -1.01
N LEU A 160 -5.97 -27.41 -0.28
CA LEU A 160 -6.18 -28.86 -0.45
C LEU A 160 -7.61 -29.28 -0.10
N THR A 161 -8.21 -28.65 0.90
CA THR A 161 -9.61 -28.91 1.32
C THR A 161 -10.57 -28.48 0.22
N ASP A 162 -10.36 -27.29 -0.34
CA ASP A 162 -11.15 -26.78 -1.46
C ASP A 162 -10.95 -27.65 -2.70
N TYR A 163 -9.71 -28.03 -3.01
CA TYR A 163 -9.35 -28.92 -4.11
C TYR A 163 -10.08 -30.27 -4.03
N HIS A 164 -10.10 -30.91 -2.86
CA HIS A 164 -10.80 -32.18 -2.66
C HIS A 164 -12.31 -32.02 -2.82
N THR A 165 -12.89 -30.95 -2.29
CA THR A 165 -14.32 -30.66 -2.41
C THR A 165 -14.73 -30.43 -3.88
N LEU A 166 -13.88 -29.74 -4.64
CA LEU A 166 -14.08 -29.52 -6.08
C LEU A 166 -13.90 -30.81 -6.89
N ALA A 167 -12.92 -31.65 -6.56
CA ALA A 167 -12.69 -32.92 -7.25
C ALA A 167 -13.84 -33.94 -7.06
N GLU A 168 -14.59 -33.85 -5.96
CA GLU A 168 -15.78 -34.68 -5.73
C GLU A 168 -17.00 -34.21 -6.56
N THR A 169 -17.06 -32.93 -6.92
CA THR A 169 -18.24 -32.29 -7.54
C THR A 169 -18.05 -31.97 -9.02
N THR A 170 -16.82 -31.81 -9.47
CA THR A 170 -16.40 -31.59 -10.86
C THR A 170 -15.34 -32.62 -11.19
N ALA A 171 -15.42 -33.24 -12.40
CA ALA A 171 -14.37 -34.13 -12.88
C ALA A 171 -13.00 -33.46 -12.66
N PRO A 172 -11.98 -34.19 -12.16
CA PRO A 172 -10.78 -33.60 -11.62
C PRO A 172 -10.14 -32.67 -12.65
N LEU A 173 -10.21 -31.36 -12.38
CA LEU A 173 -9.71 -30.29 -13.27
C LEU A 173 -8.18 -30.35 -13.40
N TYR A 174 -7.52 -31.00 -12.45
CA TYR A 174 -6.09 -31.22 -12.39
C TYR A 174 -5.85 -32.72 -12.20
N GLY A 175 -4.75 -33.25 -12.74
CA GLY A 175 -4.30 -34.61 -12.48
C GLY A 175 -4.19 -34.90 -10.98
N GLY A 176 -4.21 -36.17 -10.58
CA GLY A 176 -4.02 -36.52 -9.16
C GLY A 176 -2.75 -35.91 -8.58
N ILE A 177 -2.81 -35.42 -7.32
CA ILE A 177 -1.63 -34.91 -6.61
C ILE A 177 -0.61 -36.04 -6.50
N THR A 178 0.60 -35.81 -7.01
CA THR A 178 1.70 -36.78 -6.97
C THR A 178 2.56 -36.60 -5.74
N THR A 179 2.95 -35.36 -5.45
CA THR A 179 3.84 -35.04 -4.34
C THR A 179 3.55 -33.65 -3.80
N ILE A 180 3.78 -33.50 -2.49
CA ILE A 180 3.77 -32.21 -1.80
C ILE A 180 5.15 -32.06 -1.16
N THR A 181 5.86 -31.00 -1.53
CA THR A 181 7.22 -30.74 -1.03
C THR A 181 7.32 -29.33 -0.49
N ARG A 182 8.33 -29.09 0.34
CA ARG A 182 8.67 -27.74 0.78
C ARG A 182 9.91 -27.29 0.03
N GLU A 183 9.88 -26.08 -0.50
CA GLU A 183 11.04 -25.49 -1.14
C GLU A 183 12.23 -25.44 -0.16
N PRO A 184 13.45 -25.71 -0.63
CA PRO A 184 14.61 -25.83 0.25
C PRO A 184 15.12 -24.47 0.76
N ALA A 185 14.77 -23.38 0.09
CA ALA A 185 15.30 -22.05 0.37
C ALA A 185 14.23 -20.97 0.13
N ALA A 186 14.46 -19.83 0.76
CA ALA A 186 13.68 -18.63 0.48
C ALA A 186 13.98 -18.10 -0.92
N THR A 187 13.00 -17.45 -1.52
CA THR A 187 13.08 -16.89 -2.87
C THR A 187 12.81 -15.39 -2.85
N TRP A 188 13.15 -14.73 -3.94
CA TRP A 188 12.79 -13.35 -4.22
C TRP A 188 11.52 -13.31 -5.05
N ARG A 189 10.57 -12.49 -4.59
CA ARG A 189 9.42 -12.04 -5.37
C ARG A 189 9.55 -10.55 -5.67
N LEU A 190 8.98 -10.14 -6.80
CA LEU A 190 8.89 -8.74 -7.19
C LEU A 190 7.44 -8.29 -7.12
N THR A 191 7.19 -7.20 -6.40
CA THR A 191 5.86 -6.60 -6.23
C THR A 191 5.89 -5.17 -6.77
N CYS A 192 4.84 -4.75 -7.47
CA CYS A 192 4.75 -3.40 -8.01
C CYS A 192 4.83 -2.38 -6.88
N ALA A 193 5.76 -1.43 -6.93
CA ALA A 193 5.93 -0.37 -5.92
C ALA A 193 4.82 0.68 -5.96
N ALA A 194 4.17 0.84 -7.14
CA ALA A 194 3.14 1.86 -7.34
C ALA A 194 2.06 1.75 -6.26
N PRO A 195 1.70 2.85 -5.59
CA PRO A 195 0.70 2.84 -4.54
C PRO A 195 -0.61 2.37 -5.13
N LEU A 196 -1.36 1.58 -4.34
CA LEU A 196 -2.70 1.13 -4.71
C LEU A 196 -2.75 0.33 -6.00
N CYS A 197 -1.60 -0.17 -6.47
CA CYS A 197 -1.62 -1.23 -7.46
C CYS A 197 -2.54 -2.31 -6.89
N ASP A 198 -3.63 -2.57 -7.58
CA ASP A 198 -4.64 -3.59 -7.30
C ASP A 198 -4.79 -4.54 -8.50
N THR A 199 -3.89 -4.38 -9.48
CA THR A 199 -3.85 -5.16 -10.71
C THR A 199 -3.18 -6.51 -10.49
N ASN A 200 -3.24 -7.05 -9.27
CA ASN A 200 -2.81 -8.42 -9.03
C ASN A 200 -3.72 -9.37 -9.78
N ILE A 201 -3.18 -9.91 -10.86
CA ILE A 201 -3.84 -10.88 -11.72
C ILE A 201 -4.10 -12.22 -11.01
N LEU A 202 -3.45 -12.46 -9.86
CA LEU A 202 -3.73 -13.61 -8.98
C LEU A 202 -4.93 -13.40 -8.06
N GLY A 203 -5.61 -12.24 -8.13
CA GLY A 203 -6.76 -11.87 -7.29
C GLY A 203 -6.36 -11.36 -5.91
N ASP A 204 -7.29 -10.67 -5.21
CA ASP A 204 -7.22 -10.10 -3.83
C ASP A 204 -7.08 -8.56 -3.66
N ARG A 205 -7.13 -7.76 -4.74
CA ARG A 205 -6.85 -6.29 -4.71
C ARG A 205 -5.47 -5.95 -4.13
N SER A 206 -4.55 -6.91 -4.06
CA SER A 206 -3.17 -6.63 -3.70
C SER A 206 -2.42 -6.02 -4.88
N PRO A 207 -1.24 -5.47 -4.60
CA PRO A 207 -0.30 -5.06 -5.62
C PRO A 207 0.12 -6.20 -6.52
N ALA A 208 0.19 -5.91 -7.82
CA ALA A 208 0.67 -6.84 -8.82
C ALA A 208 2.00 -7.44 -8.38
N VAL A 209 2.07 -8.76 -8.44
CA VAL A 209 3.30 -9.52 -8.31
C VAL A 209 3.79 -9.92 -9.70
N LEU A 210 5.10 -10.11 -9.84
CA LEU A 210 5.65 -10.66 -11.06
C LEU A 210 5.08 -12.07 -11.27
N ALA A 211 4.34 -12.23 -12.36
CA ALA A 211 3.64 -13.44 -12.70
C ALA A 211 3.65 -13.61 -14.22
N GLU A 212 3.54 -14.86 -14.66
CA GLU A 212 3.48 -15.25 -16.07
C GLU A 212 2.27 -16.16 -16.29
N ASN A 213 1.80 -16.21 -17.54
CA ASN A 213 0.76 -17.15 -17.94
C ASN A 213 1.42 -18.45 -18.41
N ASP A 214 0.90 -19.60 -17.98
CA ASP A 214 1.24 -20.90 -18.55
C ASP A 214 0.58 -21.09 -19.93
N GLU A 215 0.83 -22.25 -20.55
CA GLU A 215 0.30 -22.59 -21.88
C GLU A 215 -1.23 -22.68 -21.92
N ASP A 216 -1.86 -22.96 -20.78
CA ASP A 216 -3.31 -23.10 -20.62
C ASP A 216 -3.98 -21.78 -20.20
N GLY A 217 -3.21 -20.71 -20.04
CA GLY A 217 -3.67 -19.39 -19.61
C GLY A 217 -3.86 -19.25 -18.09
N GLY A 218 -3.42 -20.24 -17.32
CA GLY A 218 -3.27 -20.14 -15.87
C GLY A 218 -2.18 -19.14 -15.51
N VAL A 219 -2.38 -18.39 -14.44
CA VAL A 219 -1.42 -17.37 -14.01
C VAL A 219 -0.67 -17.89 -12.79
N TYR A 220 0.66 -17.83 -12.82
CA TYR A 220 1.50 -18.24 -11.69
C TYR A 220 2.49 -17.16 -11.27
N GLU A 221 2.73 -17.04 -9.96
CA GLU A 221 3.74 -16.12 -9.42
C GLU A 221 5.15 -16.63 -9.75
N MET A 222 5.97 -15.76 -10.34
CA MET A 222 7.36 -16.06 -10.64
C MET A 222 8.25 -15.74 -9.42
N ARG A 223 8.99 -16.76 -8.97
CA ARG A 223 9.89 -16.67 -7.81
C ARG A 223 11.25 -17.26 -8.15
N TYR A 224 12.30 -16.59 -7.69
CA TYR A 224 13.67 -17.01 -8.00
C TYR A 224 14.55 -17.01 -6.76
N PRO A 225 15.57 -17.89 -6.67
CA PRO A 225 16.57 -17.82 -5.61
C PRO A 225 17.37 -16.51 -5.60
N ASP A 226 17.41 -15.80 -6.73
CA ASP A 226 18.24 -14.60 -6.92
C ASP A 226 17.46 -13.45 -7.59
N ARG A 227 17.73 -12.20 -7.14
CA ARG A 227 17.06 -10.99 -7.63
C ARG A 227 17.35 -10.65 -9.10
N ARG A 228 18.51 -11.04 -9.63
CA ARG A 228 18.92 -10.80 -11.03
C ARG A 228 18.07 -11.64 -11.99
N ALA A 229 17.78 -12.89 -11.66
CA ALA A 229 16.84 -13.72 -12.43
C ALA A 229 15.45 -13.07 -12.44
N THR A 230 14.93 -12.69 -11.27
CA THR A 230 13.65 -11.95 -11.16
C THR A 230 13.65 -10.67 -11.98
N ALA A 231 14.72 -9.87 -11.92
CA ALA A 231 14.84 -8.61 -12.65
C ALA A 231 14.86 -8.80 -14.18
N ARG A 232 15.54 -9.85 -14.66
CA ARG A 232 15.58 -10.18 -16.09
C ARG A 232 14.18 -10.49 -16.62
N ASP A 233 13.44 -11.32 -15.89
CA ASP A 233 12.13 -11.78 -16.34
C ASP A 233 11.07 -10.68 -16.16
N ALA A 234 11.20 -9.84 -15.12
CA ALA A 234 10.43 -8.61 -14.98
C ALA A 234 10.59 -7.68 -16.19
N LEU A 235 11.82 -7.46 -16.68
CA LEU A 235 12.06 -6.66 -17.88
C LEU A 235 11.42 -7.30 -19.12
N ALA A 236 11.52 -8.62 -19.27
CA ALA A 236 10.91 -9.35 -20.39
C ALA A 236 9.38 -9.20 -20.40
N LEU A 237 8.77 -9.17 -19.21
CA LEU A 237 7.33 -8.97 -19.02
C LEU A 237 6.90 -7.50 -18.96
N GLY A 238 7.78 -6.56 -19.32
CA GLY A 238 7.46 -5.14 -19.47
C GLY A 238 7.38 -4.36 -18.16
N TRP A 239 7.84 -4.92 -17.04
CA TRP A 239 7.99 -4.16 -15.81
C TRP A 239 9.05 -3.07 -16.00
N ARG A 240 8.83 -1.92 -15.37
CA ARG A 240 9.77 -0.79 -15.44
C ARG A 240 10.49 -0.63 -14.11
N ARG A 241 11.82 -0.65 -14.20
CA ARG A 241 12.69 -0.29 -13.08
C ARG A 241 12.84 1.22 -13.00
N HIS A 242 12.63 1.77 -11.82
CA HIS A 242 12.84 3.20 -11.57
C HIS A 242 14.17 3.46 -10.86
N ASP A 243 14.51 2.62 -9.89
CA ASP A 243 15.81 2.63 -9.22
C ASP A 243 16.23 1.21 -8.77
N ARG A 244 17.12 1.06 -7.78
CA ARG A 244 17.56 -0.25 -7.28
C ARG A 244 16.47 -1.02 -6.51
N ALA A 245 15.57 -0.32 -5.84
CA ALA A 245 14.57 -0.89 -4.95
C ALA A 245 13.18 -0.94 -5.61
N HIS A 246 12.89 -0.06 -6.57
CA HIS A 246 11.54 0.17 -7.04
C HIS A 246 11.32 -0.22 -8.50
N TRP A 247 10.25 -1.00 -8.70
CA TRP A 247 9.76 -1.49 -9.97
C TRP A 247 8.25 -1.30 -10.06
N THR A 248 7.75 -0.99 -11.25
CA THR A 248 6.31 -0.90 -11.51
C THR A 248 5.90 -1.96 -12.54
N CYS A 249 4.72 -2.56 -12.32
CA CYS A 249 4.13 -3.48 -13.29
C CYS A 249 3.76 -2.74 -14.59
N PRO A 250 3.57 -3.43 -15.72
CA PRO A 250 3.31 -2.80 -17.01
C PRO A 250 2.12 -1.83 -17.01
N VAL A 251 1.07 -2.16 -16.25
CA VAL A 251 -0.13 -1.32 -16.12
C VAL A 251 0.21 -0.01 -15.41
N CYS A 252 0.80 -0.08 -14.22
CA CYS A 252 1.22 1.10 -13.46
C CYS A 252 2.31 1.90 -14.18
N ALA A 253 3.24 1.23 -14.87
CA ALA A 253 4.28 1.85 -15.67
C ALA A 253 3.71 2.70 -16.83
N THR A 254 2.56 2.30 -17.37
CA THR A 254 1.84 3.04 -18.42
C THR A 254 1.02 4.18 -17.80
N ALA A 255 0.28 3.92 -16.73
CA ALA A 255 -0.54 4.91 -16.03
C ALA A 255 0.29 6.04 -15.40
N HIS A 256 1.50 5.72 -14.95
CA HIS A 256 2.47 6.64 -14.36
C HIS A 256 3.68 6.87 -15.25
N ALA A 257 3.57 6.60 -16.56
CA ALA A 257 4.57 7.08 -17.49
C ALA A 257 4.69 8.58 -17.24
N ALA A 258 5.87 9.03 -16.81
CA ALA A 258 6.14 10.46 -16.71
C ALA A 258 5.69 11.05 -18.05
N ALA A 259 4.73 11.97 -18.02
CA ALA A 259 4.51 12.82 -19.18
C ALA A 259 5.90 13.27 -19.60
N PRO A 260 6.30 13.09 -20.88
CA PRO A 260 7.63 13.52 -21.31
C PRO A 260 7.80 14.92 -20.77
N VAL A 261 8.78 15.09 -19.89
CA VAL A 261 9.09 16.41 -19.37
C VAL A 261 9.70 17.09 -20.58
N ASP A 262 8.86 17.77 -21.36
CA ASP A 262 9.30 18.69 -22.38
C ASP A 262 10.04 19.79 -21.64
N PHE A 263 11.33 19.57 -21.42
CA PHE A 263 12.31 20.60 -21.13
C PHE A 263 12.52 21.43 -22.40
N TYR A 264 11.46 22.05 -22.90
CA TYR A 264 11.52 23.09 -23.92
C TYR A 264 10.48 24.18 -23.63
N GLY A 265 10.96 25.21 -22.93
CA GLY A 265 10.68 26.62 -23.17
C GLY A 265 9.28 27.12 -22.91
N TRP A 266 9.09 27.79 -21.76
CA TRP A 266 8.79 29.23 -21.65
C TRP A 266 9.39 29.78 -20.36
#